data_AF-A0A241WMZ3-F1
#
_entry.id   AF-A0A241WMZ3-F1
#
_cell.length_a   1.000
_cell.length_b   1.000
_cell.length_c   1.000
_cell.angle_alpha   90.00
_cell.angle_beta   90.00
_cell.angle_gamma   90.00
#
_symmetry.space_group_name_H-M   'P 1'
#
loop_
_entity.id
_entity.type
_entity.pdbx_description
1 polymer ?
#
loop_
_entity_poly.entity_id
_entity_poly.type
_entity_poly.pdbx_seq_one_letter_code
_entity_poly.pdbx_strand_id
1 'polypeptide(L)'
;MKLQSIQLRHTYHFADLSINFDSANKPITLIMGDQGSGKTAIIKNIYQALTWFPSRLKDLRTAGVVMLDQDIMNTRVQSKIDLKISIPTEIGTLTESPDSQTDEVSSCAWQLYKTLNASGIGLSKVETQQLEQCVGLYLQAIKKDPLQGLPMIAYYPSERFVNDMNLLSKNNPSVLQTHAAYEGAAIPFTTFARFFEWLREISDIENAQTAQLFHHIILENMSPNFEGEDPSILEKDLQNTLFQAQTQLHSPSLQALRNSLNKIFPELSDIYLEYHPKLQLMVTYQNQTVPYLQLSNTLKNWIALIGDIVRRLCLLNPASLFPCLEGDGILLIDDIDTHLDQDHAEVILDRLHQAFPQIQIIATGNRPELMENAAHFQCLKLENKMIQEIKPPASWEHYHSIYEHLLQGQAAVEADVVLTPENQASNAEEIFQQIQQMDIEQQAELLRLLKTGDDQTAPHSLPLK
;
A
#
# COMPACT_ATOMS: atom_id res chain seq x y z
N MET A 1 11.85 10.89 1.87
CA MET A 1 10.79 11.90 1.96
C MET A 1 9.59 11.30 2.64
N LYS A 2 9.00 11.99 3.62
CA LYS A 2 7.77 11.55 4.30
C LYS A 2 6.81 12.74 4.47
N LEU A 3 5.51 12.51 4.32
CA LEU A 3 4.46 13.49 4.62
C LEU A 3 4.27 13.59 6.14
N GLN A 4 4.37 14.80 6.68
CA GLN A 4 4.16 15.09 8.11
C GLN A 4 2.77 15.60 8.40
N SER A 5 2.26 16.53 7.57
CA SER A 5 0.91 17.07 7.77
C SER A 5 0.31 17.62 6.49
N ILE A 6 -1.02 17.61 6.43
CA ILE A 6 -1.80 18.35 5.44
C ILE A 6 -2.93 19.13 6.14
N GLN A 7 -3.20 20.34 5.69
CA GLN A 7 -4.38 21.11 6.08
C GLN A 7 -5.16 21.56 4.84
N LEU A 8 -6.44 21.24 4.79
CA LEU A 8 -7.39 21.61 3.74
C LEU A 8 -8.34 22.67 4.30
N ARG A 9 -8.37 23.86 3.71
CA ARG A 9 -9.32 24.91 4.08
C ARG A 9 -10.24 25.22 2.92
N HIS A 10 -11.54 25.13 3.18
CA HIS A 10 -12.60 25.38 2.20
C HIS A 10 -12.44 24.55 0.92
N THR A 11 -12.04 23.29 1.04
CA THR A 11 -11.82 22.37 -0.07
C THR A 11 -12.90 21.28 -0.05
N TYR A 12 -13.57 21.06 -1.17
CA TYR A 12 -14.75 20.18 -1.25
C TYR A 12 -15.78 20.49 -0.16
N HIS A 13 -16.13 19.53 0.69
CA HIS A 13 -17.06 19.77 1.81
C HIS A 13 -16.36 20.12 3.12
N PHE A 14 -15.03 20.21 3.15
CA PHE A 14 -14.23 20.51 4.34
C PHE A 14 -14.07 22.02 4.54
N ALA A 15 -14.56 22.53 5.67
CA ALA A 15 -14.33 23.93 6.06
C ALA A 15 -12.88 24.14 6.51
N ASP A 16 -12.41 23.29 7.42
CA ASP A 16 -11.02 23.19 7.85
C ASP A 16 -10.78 21.74 8.32
N LEU A 17 -9.86 21.04 7.66
CA LEU A 17 -9.46 19.68 8.00
C LEU A 17 -7.94 19.64 8.10
N SER A 18 -7.42 19.22 9.26
CA SER A 18 -5.99 19.06 9.48
C SER A 18 -5.69 17.61 9.84
N ILE A 19 -4.67 17.04 9.22
CA ILE A 19 -4.20 15.67 9.45
C ILE A 19 -2.70 15.71 9.71
N ASN A 20 -2.28 15.09 10.80
CA ASN A 20 -0.88 14.87 11.12
C ASN A 20 -0.58 13.38 10.97
N PHE A 21 0.50 13.06 10.27
CA PHE A 21 0.92 11.70 9.96
C PHE A 21 2.10 11.30 10.86
N ASP A 22 1.95 10.21 11.60
CA ASP A 22 3.00 9.68 12.48
C ASP A 22 3.98 8.77 11.70
N SER A 23 4.55 9.32 10.63
CA SER A 23 5.43 8.56 9.72
C SER A 23 6.73 8.06 10.37
N ALA A 24 7.10 8.59 11.53
CA ALA A 24 8.30 8.19 12.26
C ALA A 24 8.11 6.87 13.02
N ASN A 25 6.95 6.67 13.64
CA ASN A 25 6.65 5.44 14.38
C ASN A 25 5.78 4.46 13.58
N LYS A 26 4.92 4.99 12.71
CA LYS A 26 3.88 4.25 11.99
C LYS A 26 3.97 4.55 10.49
N PRO A 27 4.66 3.71 9.70
CA PRO A 27 4.88 3.98 8.28
C PRO A 27 3.61 3.88 7.43
N ILE A 28 2.56 3.23 7.96
CA ILE A 28 1.25 3.10 7.31
C ILE A 28 0.24 4.00 8.04
N THR A 29 -0.49 4.80 7.26
CA THR A 29 -1.68 5.52 7.71
C THR A 29 -2.90 5.00 6.95
N LEU A 30 -3.91 4.52 7.67
CA LEU A 30 -5.18 4.05 7.12
C LEU A 30 -6.30 5.04 7.47
N ILE A 31 -6.95 5.61 6.46
CA ILE A 31 -8.10 6.51 6.62
C ILE A 31 -9.39 5.74 6.33
N MET A 32 -10.12 5.43 7.39
CA MET A 32 -11.41 4.75 7.39
C MET A 32 -12.56 5.74 7.33
N GLY A 33 -13.66 5.38 6.67
CA GLY A 33 -14.88 6.18 6.68
C GLY A 33 -15.92 5.66 5.69
N ASP A 34 -17.17 6.04 5.89
CA ASP A 34 -18.27 5.59 5.03
C ASP A 34 -18.16 6.15 3.62
N GLN A 35 -18.92 5.59 2.69
CA GLN A 35 -19.04 6.15 1.34
C GLN A 35 -19.56 7.59 1.41
N GLY A 36 -18.98 8.49 0.61
CA GLY A 36 -19.34 9.92 0.60
C GLY A 36 -18.74 10.76 1.73
N SER A 37 -17.99 10.18 2.68
CA SER A 37 -17.33 10.92 3.78
C SER A 37 -16.24 11.90 3.31
N GLY A 38 -15.67 11.67 2.11
CA GLY A 38 -14.62 12.50 1.52
C GLY A 38 -13.21 11.92 1.54
N LYS A 39 -13.04 10.61 1.75
CA LYS A 39 -11.73 9.92 1.71
C LYS A 39 -10.94 10.22 0.42
N THR A 40 -11.57 10.00 -0.73
CA THR A 40 -11.00 10.31 -2.05
C THR A 40 -10.59 11.77 -2.18
N ALA A 41 -11.38 12.70 -1.62
CA ALA A 41 -11.04 14.13 -1.65
C ALA A 41 -9.76 14.43 -0.86
N ILE A 42 -9.54 13.78 0.29
CA ILE A 42 -8.31 13.96 1.08
C ILE A 42 -7.11 13.45 0.29
N ILE A 43 -7.12 12.20 -0.14
CA ILE A 43 -5.98 11.56 -0.79
C ILE A 43 -5.64 12.21 -2.13
N LYS A 44 -6.66 12.62 -2.90
CA LYS A 44 -6.51 13.39 -4.14
C LYS A 44 -5.81 14.73 -3.88
N ASN A 45 -6.20 15.47 -2.83
CA ASN A 45 -5.56 16.75 -2.52
C ASN A 45 -4.12 16.58 -2.01
N ILE A 46 -3.82 15.50 -1.26
CA ILE A 46 -2.44 15.12 -0.91
C ILE A 46 -1.63 14.91 -2.20
N TYR A 47 -2.12 14.08 -3.11
CA TYR A 47 -1.44 13.81 -4.37
C TYR A 47 -1.23 15.10 -5.19
N GLN A 48 -2.27 15.92 -5.33
CA GLN A 48 -2.22 17.18 -6.05
C GLN A 48 -1.12 18.10 -5.49
N ALA A 49 -1.03 18.25 -4.17
CA ALA A 49 0.02 19.03 -3.53
C ALA A 49 1.42 18.43 -3.73
N LEU A 50 1.55 17.11 -3.65
CA LEU A 50 2.83 16.41 -3.86
C LEU A 50 3.32 16.47 -5.32
N THR A 51 2.45 16.54 -6.32
CA THR A 51 2.85 16.62 -7.75
C THR A 51 3.71 17.85 -8.10
N TRP A 52 3.73 18.86 -7.23
CA TRP A 52 4.59 20.03 -7.41
C TRP A 52 6.07 19.68 -7.28
N PHE A 53 6.44 18.72 -6.43
CA PHE A 53 7.84 18.28 -6.30
C PHE A 53 8.42 17.74 -7.62
N PRO A 54 7.86 16.71 -8.27
CA PRO A 54 8.41 16.20 -9.52
C PRO A 54 8.32 17.20 -10.67
N SER A 55 7.30 18.07 -10.70
CA SER A 55 7.23 19.16 -11.67
C SER A 55 8.41 20.13 -11.53
N ARG A 56 8.74 20.54 -10.30
CA ARG A 56 9.87 21.44 -10.02
C ARG A 56 11.22 20.76 -10.23
N LEU A 57 11.30 19.44 -10.02
CA LEU A 57 12.50 18.66 -10.33
C LEU A 57 12.81 18.65 -11.83
N LYS A 58 11.77 18.59 -12.69
CA LYS A 58 11.92 18.68 -14.14
C LYS A 58 12.31 20.10 -14.60
N ASP A 59 11.58 21.10 -14.12
CA ASP A 59 11.85 22.52 -14.39
C ASP A 59 11.23 23.36 -13.27
N LEU A 60 12.02 24.25 -12.67
CA LEU A 60 11.61 25.16 -11.59
C LEU A 60 10.39 26.03 -11.94
N ARG A 61 10.04 26.18 -13.22
CA ARG A 61 8.83 26.92 -13.66
C ARG A 61 7.62 26.03 -13.90
N THR A 62 7.80 24.73 -14.10
CA THR A 62 6.69 23.80 -14.39
C THR A 62 5.78 23.67 -13.17
N ALA A 63 4.48 23.83 -13.38
CA ALA A 63 3.47 23.68 -12.33
C ALA A 63 3.17 22.20 -12.08
N GLY A 64 2.81 21.87 -10.83
CA GLY A 64 2.15 20.61 -10.52
C GLY A 64 0.70 20.61 -10.98
N VAL A 65 -0.06 19.59 -10.56
CA VAL A 65 -1.51 19.57 -10.76
C VAL A 65 -2.13 20.73 -9.97
N VAL A 66 -2.90 21.55 -10.68
CA VAL A 66 -3.50 22.78 -10.15
C VAL A 66 -4.92 22.50 -9.68
N MET A 67 -5.35 23.18 -8.61
CA MET A 67 -6.70 23.04 -8.08
C MET A 67 -7.73 23.57 -9.08
N LEU A 68 -8.83 22.84 -9.24
CA LEU A 68 -9.93 23.24 -10.10
C LEU A 68 -10.90 24.14 -9.36
N ASP A 69 -11.62 24.99 -10.09
CA ASP A 69 -12.62 25.90 -9.52
C ASP A 69 -13.71 25.12 -8.75
N GLN A 70 -14.05 23.93 -9.24
CA GLN A 70 -15.01 23.01 -8.62
C GLN A 70 -14.54 22.35 -7.31
N ASP A 71 -13.24 22.42 -7.00
CA ASP A 71 -12.70 21.87 -5.75
C ASP A 71 -12.90 22.85 -4.57
N ILE A 72 -13.30 24.09 -4.84
CA ILE A 72 -13.62 25.07 -3.81
C ILE A 72 -14.95 24.70 -3.14
N MET A 73 -14.99 24.78 -1.82
CA MET A 73 -16.20 24.52 -1.06
C MET A 73 -17.36 25.38 -1.52
N ASN A 74 -18.53 24.75 -1.67
CA ASN A 74 -19.76 25.46 -2.01
C ASN A 74 -19.95 26.64 -1.03
N THR A 75 -20.39 27.79 -1.55
CA THR A 75 -20.50 29.08 -0.83
C THR A 75 -19.19 29.78 -0.44
N ARG A 76 -18.02 29.27 -0.85
CA ARG A 76 -16.72 29.94 -0.64
C ARG A 76 -16.14 30.41 -1.98
N VAL A 77 -15.29 31.43 -1.90
CA VAL A 77 -14.59 32.01 -3.05
C VAL A 77 -13.10 31.66 -3.07
N GLN A 78 -12.61 30.98 -2.04
CA GLN A 78 -11.21 30.62 -1.91
C GLN A 78 -11.07 29.24 -1.26
N SER A 79 -10.03 28.52 -1.65
CA SER A 79 -9.61 27.24 -1.09
C SER A 79 -8.09 27.23 -0.94
N LYS A 80 -7.60 26.53 0.10
CA LYS A 80 -6.19 26.46 0.45
C LYS A 80 -5.79 25.04 0.83
N ILE A 81 -4.64 24.60 0.34
CA ILE A 81 -3.97 23.37 0.78
C ILE A 81 -2.61 23.76 1.37
N ASP A 82 -2.37 23.41 2.62
CA ASP A 82 -1.07 23.49 3.27
C ASP A 82 -0.49 22.08 3.39
N LEU A 83 0.73 21.88 2.93
CA LEU A 83 1.40 20.58 3.01
C LEU A 83 2.80 20.73 3.63
N LYS A 84 3.16 19.82 4.52
CA LYS A 84 4.48 19.74 5.16
C LYS A 84 5.04 18.33 5.02
N ILE A 85 6.28 18.22 4.55
CA ILE A 85 7.05 16.98 4.44
C ILE A 85 8.31 17.07 5.29
N SER A 86 8.88 15.91 5.61
CA SER A 86 10.26 15.76 6.05
C SER A 86 11.12 15.17 4.95
N ILE A 87 12.38 15.61 4.91
CA ILE A 87 13.43 15.01 4.09
C ILE A 87 14.50 14.38 4.98
N PRO A 88 15.15 13.29 4.54
CA PRO A 88 16.26 12.69 5.29
C PRO A 88 17.38 13.71 5.52
N THR A 89 18.01 13.66 6.69
CA THR A 89 19.11 14.58 7.07
C THR A 89 20.32 14.45 6.15
N GLU A 90 20.54 13.29 5.55
CA GLU A 90 21.59 13.00 4.57
C GLU A 90 21.47 13.85 3.29
N ILE A 91 20.25 14.22 2.89
CA ILE A 91 19.98 15.10 1.74
C ILE A 91 20.36 16.55 2.07
N GLY A 92 20.29 16.93 3.35
CA GLY A 92 20.67 18.23 3.88
C GLY A 92 19.58 18.92 4.70
N THR A 93 19.99 19.99 5.39
CA THR A 93 19.11 20.83 6.20
C THR A 93 18.70 22.07 5.43
N LEU A 94 17.40 22.43 5.48
CA LEU A 94 16.92 23.72 4.99
C LEU A 94 17.41 24.83 5.94
N THR A 95 17.78 25.99 5.41
CA THR A 95 18.20 27.13 6.24
C THR A 95 17.02 27.62 7.08
N GLU A 96 17.15 27.48 8.39
CA GLU A 96 16.14 27.84 9.38
C GLU A 96 15.78 29.32 9.34
N SER A 97 14.49 29.61 9.59
CA SER A 97 14.07 30.92 10.10
C SER A 97 14.43 30.97 11.60
N PRO A 98 14.88 32.11 12.14
CA PRO A 98 15.61 32.19 13.43
C PRO A 98 14.81 31.88 14.72
N ASP A 99 13.61 31.30 14.65
CA ASP A 99 12.67 31.22 15.78
C ASP A 99 12.15 29.81 16.14
N SER A 100 12.71 28.70 15.63
CA SER A 100 12.28 27.35 16.03
C SER A 100 13.40 26.54 16.67
N GLN A 101 13.15 26.10 17.90
CA GLN A 101 13.99 25.20 18.69
C GLN A 101 14.28 23.89 17.94
N THR A 102 15.45 23.34 18.22
CA THR A 102 16.03 22.07 17.75
C THR A 102 15.00 20.96 17.47
N ASP A 103 14.67 20.77 16.19
CA ASP A 103 14.08 19.52 15.69
C ASP A 103 15.02 18.95 14.62
N GLU A 104 15.53 17.73 14.83
CA GLU A 104 16.53 17.02 14.02
C GLU A 104 16.04 16.64 12.59
N VAL A 105 14.91 17.18 12.13
CA VAL A 105 14.28 16.84 10.86
C VAL A 105 14.13 18.07 9.97
N SER A 106 14.86 18.08 8.86
CA SER A 106 14.72 19.09 7.80
C SER A 106 13.30 19.03 7.23
N SER A 107 12.46 19.99 7.63
CA SER A 107 11.05 20.03 7.24
C SER A 107 10.81 21.06 6.14
N CYS A 108 10.02 20.69 5.13
CA CYS A 108 9.72 21.50 3.96
C CYS A 108 8.21 21.67 3.84
N ALA A 109 7.74 22.90 3.67
CA ALA A 109 6.33 23.22 3.53
C ALA A 109 6.07 24.11 2.30
N TRP A 110 4.94 23.87 1.64
CA TRP A 110 4.44 24.74 0.59
C TRP A 110 2.91 24.82 0.62
N GLN A 111 2.39 25.88 -0.01
CA GLN A 111 0.97 26.22 0.08
C GLN A 111 0.39 26.43 -1.31
N LEU A 112 -0.76 25.83 -1.57
CA LEU A 112 -1.53 26.00 -2.79
C LEU A 112 -2.80 26.80 -2.50
N TYR A 113 -3.09 27.79 -3.34
CA TYR A 113 -4.27 28.64 -3.23
C TYR A 113 -5.06 28.64 -4.52
N LYS A 114 -6.38 28.66 -4.39
CA LYS A 114 -7.31 28.89 -5.49
C LYS A 114 -8.34 29.92 -5.06
N THR A 115 -8.48 30.99 -5.83
CA THR A 115 -9.40 32.09 -5.50
C THR A 115 -10.22 32.48 -6.73
N LEU A 116 -11.54 32.50 -6.59
CA LEU A 116 -12.47 32.99 -7.61
C LEU A 116 -12.48 34.52 -7.62
N ASN A 117 -12.36 35.10 -8.80
CA ASN A 117 -12.57 36.53 -8.99
C ASN A 117 -14.08 36.87 -9.01
N ALA A 118 -14.42 38.16 -9.13
CA ALA A 118 -15.81 38.62 -9.20
C ALA A 118 -16.60 38.08 -10.40
N SER A 119 -15.93 37.61 -11.46
CA SER A 119 -16.55 36.97 -12.62
C SER A 119 -16.62 35.45 -12.52
N GLY A 120 -16.26 34.85 -11.38
CA GLY A 120 -16.32 33.40 -11.15
C GLY A 120 -15.18 32.59 -11.77
N ILE A 121 -14.11 33.23 -12.23
CA ILE A 121 -12.93 32.58 -12.81
C ILE A 121 -11.88 32.39 -11.70
N GLY A 122 -11.40 31.16 -11.50
CA GLY A 122 -10.42 30.82 -10.48
C GLY A 122 -8.97 31.12 -10.86
N LEU A 123 -8.34 32.00 -10.09
CA LEU A 123 -6.89 32.25 -10.11
C LEU A 123 -6.17 31.30 -9.15
N SER A 124 -5.11 30.64 -9.65
CA SER A 124 -4.26 29.78 -8.83
C SER A 124 -2.98 30.50 -8.43
N LYS A 125 -2.65 30.48 -7.13
CA LYS A 125 -1.39 31.02 -6.58
C LYS A 125 -0.71 29.94 -5.76
N VAL A 126 0.61 29.88 -5.81
CA VAL A 126 1.40 28.91 -5.05
C VAL A 126 2.58 29.57 -4.37
N GLU A 127 2.92 29.10 -3.17
CA GLU A 127 4.08 29.53 -2.39
C GLU A 127 5.07 28.35 -2.28
N THR A 128 6.08 28.32 -3.17
CA THR A 128 7.03 27.18 -3.36
C THR A 128 8.45 27.43 -2.86
N GLN A 129 8.72 28.46 -2.07
CA GLN A 129 10.11 28.83 -1.72
C GLN A 129 10.91 27.68 -1.06
N GLN A 130 10.34 27.01 -0.05
CA GLN A 130 11.01 25.87 0.59
C GLN A 130 11.07 24.64 -0.32
N LEU A 131 10.07 24.47 -1.20
CA LEU A 131 10.06 23.37 -2.18
C LEU A 131 11.21 23.51 -3.18
N GLU A 132 11.47 24.72 -3.68
CA GLU A 132 12.59 24.99 -4.60
C GLU A 132 13.94 24.71 -3.94
N GLN A 133 14.10 25.05 -2.66
CA GLN A 133 15.29 24.70 -1.87
C GLN A 133 15.43 23.18 -1.70
N CYS A 134 14.32 22.49 -1.36
CA CYS A 134 14.28 21.04 -1.23
C CYS A 134 14.69 20.32 -2.53
N VAL A 135 14.16 20.75 -3.67
CA VAL A 135 14.58 20.23 -4.99
C VAL A 135 16.06 20.48 -5.23
N GLY A 136 16.57 21.66 -4.87
CA GLY A 136 17.99 21.98 -4.93
C GLY A 136 18.87 21.02 -4.11
N LEU A 137 18.44 20.65 -2.90
CA LEU A 137 19.14 19.69 -2.04
C LEU A 137 19.18 18.29 -2.68
N TYR A 138 18.05 17.78 -3.18
CA TYR A 138 18.03 16.49 -3.87
C TYR A 138 18.95 16.47 -5.10
N LEU A 139 18.93 17.52 -5.92
CA LEU A 139 19.82 17.62 -7.09
C LEU A 139 21.30 17.72 -6.70
N GLN A 140 21.63 18.29 -5.54
CA GLN A 140 22.99 18.31 -5.02
C GLN A 140 23.41 16.95 -4.45
N ALA A 141 22.51 16.24 -3.76
CA ALA A 141 22.78 14.93 -3.19
C ALA A 141 23.10 13.91 -4.29
N ILE A 142 22.29 13.85 -5.36
CA ILE A 142 22.50 12.96 -6.52
C ILE A 142 23.83 13.25 -7.24
N LYS A 143 24.27 14.52 -7.26
CA LYS A 143 25.57 14.87 -7.86
C LYS A 143 26.76 14.42 -7.01
N LYS A 144 26.57 14.32 -5.69
CA LYS A 144 27.63 13.92 -4.74
C LYS A 144 27.72 12.41 -4.63
N ASP A 145 26.58 11.73 -4.62
CA ASP A 145 26.48 10.28 -4.49
C ASP A 145 25.60 9.69 -5.62
N PRO A 146 26.19 8.94 -6.58
CA PRO A 146 25.44 8.26 -7.63
C PRO A 146 24.46 7.19 -7.13
N LEU A 147 24.64 6.67 -5.91
CA LEU A 147 23.70 5.73 -5.30
C LEU A 147 22.46 6.42 -4.72
N GLN A 148 22.49 7.74 -4.55
CA GLN A 148 21.35 8.50 -4.06
C GLN A 148 20.20 8.47 -5.06
N GLY A 149 19.11 7.84 -4.64
CA GLY A 149 17.85 7.84 -5.38
C GLY A 149 16.98 9.07 -5.14
N LEU A 150 15.85 9.09 -5.83
CA LEU A 150 14.80 10.10 -5.69
C LEU A 150 13.55 9.52 -4.99
N PRO A 151 12.80 10.34 -4.24
CA PRO A 151 11.66 9.84 -3.48
C PRO A 151 10.48 9.50 -4.41
N MET A 152 9.92 8.30 -4.26
CA MET A 152 8.73 7.91 -4.99
C MET A 152 7.51 8.72 -4.54
N ILE A 153 6.74 9.24 -5.50
CA ILE A 153 5.42 9.81 -5.25
C ILE A 153 4.45 9.12 -6.21
N ALA A 154 3.56 8.30 -5.68
CA ALA A 154 2.59 7.55 -6.47
C ALA A 154 1.18 7.67 -5.90
N TYR A 155 0.19 7.75 -6.79
CA TYR A 155 -1.22 7.76 -6.44
C TYR A 155 -1.99 6.78 -7.30
N TYR A 156 -2.72 5.87 -6.65
CA TYR A 156 -3.59 4.90 -7.27
C TYR A 156 -5.04 5.19 -6.85
N PRO A 157 -5.88 5.77 -7.74
CA PRO A 157 -7.29 6.00 -7.45
C PRO A 157 -8.08 4.69 -7.29
N SER A 158 -9.32 4.81 -6.79
CA SER A 158 -10.28 3.71 -6.70
C SER A 158 -10.62 3.13 -8.07
N GLU A 159 -10.80 3.98 -9.09
CA GLU A 159 -10.95 3.56 -10.47
C GLU A 159 -9.58 3.21 -11.11
N ARG A 160 -9.20 1.94 -10.98
CA ARG A 160 -7.98 1.39 -11.55
C ARG A 160 -8.27 0.14 -12.38
N PHE A 161 -7.75 0.09 -13.60
CA PHE A 161 -7.99 -1.03 -14.50
C PHE A 161 -6.85 -1.26 -15.49
N VAL A 162 -6.65 -2.54 -15.83
CA VAL A 162 -5.79 -2.95 -16.94
C VAL A 162 -6.60 -2.89 -18.24
N ASN A 163 -6.45 -1.77 -18.96
CA ASN A 163 -7.12 -1.57 -20.24
C ASN A 163 -6.41 -2.26 -21.40
N ASP A 164 -5.09 -2.07 -21.46
CA ASP A 164 -4.24 -2.52 -22.57
C ASP A 164 -2.90 -2.99 -22.00
N MET A 165 -2.44 -4.13 -22.50
CA MET A 165 -1.10 -4.67 -22.23
C MET A 165 -0.27 -4.48 -23.48
N ASN A 166 0.25 -3.26 -23.66
CA ASN A 166 1.08 -2.91 -24.80
C ASN A 166 2.47 -3.56 -24.71
N LEU A 167 2.55 -4.87 -24.96
CA LEU A 167 3.79 -5.64 -25.02
C LEU A 167 4.48 -5.54 -26.40
N LEU A 168 3.81 -4.94 -27.38
CA LEU A 168 4.30 -4.84 -28.76
C LEU A 168 5.20 -3.63 -28.99
N SER A 169 5.06 -2.60 -28.16
CA SER A 169 5.97 -1.44 -28.14
C SER A 169 7.37 -1.88 -27.71
N LYS A 170 8.38 -1.52 -28.49
CA LYS A 170 9.79 -1.89 -28.26
C LYS A 170 10.70 -0.74 -28.65
N ASN A 171 11.92 -0.75 -28.10
CA ASN A 171 12.95 0.26 -28.32
C ASN A 171 12.49 1.67 -27.96
N ASN A 172 11.73 1.80 -26.85
CA ASN A 172 11.32 3.09 -26.32
C ASN A 172 12.17 3.51 -25.12
N PRO A 173 13.32 4.19 -25.33
CA PRO A 173 14.23 4.54 -24.24
C PRO A 173 13.62 5.56 -23.27
N SER A 174 12.52 6.24 -23.63
CA SER A 174 11.85 7.20 -22.75
C SER A 174 11.24 6.52 -21.52
N VAL A 175 10.80 5.26 -21.64
CA VAL A 175 10.18 4.47 -20.56
C VAL A 175 11.17 4.14 -19.45
N LEU A 176 12.47 4.13 -19.76
CA LEU A 176 13.56 3.85 -18.82
C LEU A 176 14.12 5.11 -18.15
N GLN A 177 13.63 6.30 -18.49
CA GLN A 177 14.11 7.54 -17.91
C GLN A 177 13.49 7.78 -16.53
N THR A 178 14.24 8.41 -15.63
CA THR A 178 13.79 8.74 -14.27
C THR A 178 12.50 9.56 -14.25
N HIS A 179 12.30 10.49 -15.20
CA HIS A 179 11.07 11.29 -15.26
C HIS A 179 9.82 10.45 -15.55
N ALA A 180 9.95 9.30 -16.21
CA ALA A 180 8.85 8.38 -16.47
C ALA A 180 8.29 7.75 -15.17
N ALA A 181 9.06 7.76 -14.08
CA ALA A 181 8.59 7.35 -12.75
C ALA A 181 7.58 8.35 -12.15
N TYR A 182 7.62 9.60 -12.58
CA TYR A 182 6.74 10.67 -12.11
C TYR A 182 5.64 11.03 -13.12
N GLU A 183 5.47 10.26 -14.20
CA GLU A 183 4.27 10.38 -15.02
C GLU A 183 3.05 10.17 -14.11
N GLY A 184 2.25 11.24 -14.00
CA GLY A 184 1.17 11.32 -13.05
C GLY A 184 -0.01 10.44 -13.46
N ALA A 185 -0.69 9.86 -12.48
CA ALA A 185 -2.01 9.30 -12.69
C ALA A 185 -2.97 10.40 -13.17
N ALA A 186 -3.76 10.11 -14.19
CA ALA A 186 -4.91 10.93 -14.52
C ALA A 186 -5.90 10.86 -13.34
N ILE A 187 -6.61 11.94 -13.08
CA ILE A 187 -7.70 11.96 -12.11
C ILE A 187 -8.99 12.06 -12.95
N PRO A 188 -9.92 11.09 -12.87
CA PRO A 188 -10.17 10.23 -11.71
C PRO A 188 -9.59 8.79 -11.77
N PHE A 189 -9.11 8.31 -12.91
CA PHE A 189 -8.73 6.91 -13.08
C PHE A 189 -7.27 6.71 -13.49
N THR A 190 -6.71 5.53 -13.22
CA THR A 190 -5.37 5.14 -13.69
C THR A 190 -5.38 3.84 -14.49
N THR A 191 -4.39 3.72 -15.37
CA THR A 191 -4.11 2.51 -16.15
C THR A 191 -2.63 2.14 -16.01
N PHE A 192 -2.28 0.92 -16.43
CA PHE A 192 -0.95 0.36 -16.21
C PHE A 192 -0.14 0.14 -17.50
N ALA A 193 -0.47 0.84 -18.59
CA ALA A 193 0.22 0.69 -19.87
C ALA A 193 1.74 0.91 -19.76
N ARG A 194 2.17 1.92 -18.98
CA ARG A 194 3.60 2.22 -18.74
C ARG A 194 4.34 1.11 -18.01
N PHE A 195 3.65 0.37 -17.13
CA PHE A 195 4.22 -0.81 -16.50
C PHE A 195 4.49 -1.90 -17.52
N PHE A 196 3.55 -2.23 -18.40
CA PHE A 196 3.74 -3.27 -19.41
C PHE A 196 4.81 -2.91 -20.45
N GLU A 197 4.86 -1.65 -20.88
CA GLU A 197 5.93 -1.14 -21.75
C GLU A 197 7.30 -1.27 -21.07
N TRP A 198 7.39 -0.88 -19.80
CA TRP A 198 8.64 -1.00 -19.02
C TRP A 198 9.05 -2.45 -18.82
N LEU A 199 8.11 -3.32 -18.44
CA LEU A 199 8.34 -4.75 -18.24
C LEU A 199 8.88 -5.38 -19.53
N ARG A 200 8.33 -4.97 -20.69
CA ARG A 200 8.79 -5.42 -22.00
C ARG A 200 10.24 -5.04 -22.26
N GLU A 201 10.59 -3.78 -22.08
CA GLU A 201 11.95 -3.28 -22.31
C GLU A 201 12.96 -3.93 -21.35
N ILE A 202 12.66 -3.96 -20.05
CA ILE A 202 13.54 -4.56 -19.04
C ILE A 202 13.73 -6.05 -19.27
N SER A 203 12.67 -6.78 -19.64
CA SER A 203 12.79 -8.21 -19.95
C SER A 203 13.71 -8.46 -21.14
N ASP A 204 13.61 -7.66 -22.21
CA ASP A 204 14.51 -7.79 -23.36
C ASP A 204 15.96 -7.46 -22.99
N ILE A 205 16.19 -6.42 -22.18
CA ILE A 205 17.53 -6.02 -21.70
C ILE A 205 18.14 -7.11 -20.83
N GLU A 206 17.44 -7.58 -19.79
CA GLU A 206 17.94 -8.61 -18.88
C GLU A 206 18.19 -9.94 -19.61
N ASN A 207 17.31 -10.33 -20.54
CA ASN A 207 17.50 -11.53 -21.37
C ASN A 207 18.74 -11.41 -22.28
N ALA A 208 18.96 -10.24 -22.89
CA ALA A 208 20.12 -10.01 -23.75
C ALA A 208 21.44 -10.01 -22.95
N GLN A 209 21.47 -9.36 -21.79
CA GLN A 209 22.63 -9.38 -20.89
C GLN A 209 22.94 -10.81 -20.41
N THR A 210 21.91 -11.55 -20.00
CA THR A 210 22.04 -12.95 -19.57
C THR A 210 22.62 -13.82 -20.68
N ALA A 211 22.12 -13.70 -21.92
CA ALA A 211 22.64 -14.44 -23.06
C ALA A 211 24.11 -14.07 -23.40
N GLN A 212 24.48 -12.80 -23.30
CA GLN A 212 25.86 -12.34 -23.49
C GLN A 212 26.81 -12.92 -22.44
N LEU A 213 26.40 -12.93 -21.17
CA LEU A 213 27.15 -13.53 -20.08
C LEU A 213 27.35 -15.04 -20.30
N PHE A 214 26.30 -15.77 -20.66
CA PHE A 214 26.42 -17.19 -20.99
C PHE A 214 27.39 -17.44 -22.15
N HIS A 215 27.33 -16.62 -23.20
CA HIS A 215 28.24 -16.73 -24.33
C HIS A 215 29.71 -16.49 -23.91
N HIS A 216 29.96 -15.50 -23.05
CA HIS A 216 31.30 -15.23 -22.53
C HIS A 216 31.83 -16.41 -21.70
N ILE A 217 31.02 -16.96 -20.79
CA ILE A 217 31.37 -18.12 -19.96
C ILE A 217 31.70 -19.33 -20.85
N ILE A 218 30.92 -19.59 -21.90
CA ILE A 218 31.18 -20.71 -22.82
C ILE A 218 32.51 -20.51 -23.57
N LEU A 219 32.83 -19.30 -24.02
CA LEU A 219 34.08 -19.01 -24.73
C LEU A 219 35.31 -19.15 -23.83
N GLU A 220 35.24 -18.68 -22.58
CA GLU A 220 36.33 -18.86 -21.61
C GLU A 220 36.61 -20.34 -21.36
N ASN A 221 35.55 -21.13 -21.16
CA ASN A 221 35.64 -22.57 -20.91
C ASN A 221 36.06 -23.41 -22.13
N MET A 222 35.94 -22.88 -23.36
CA MET A 222 36.37 -23.55 -24.61
C MET A 222 37.80 -23.18 -25.04
N SER A 223 38.54 -22.42 -24.24
CA SER A 223 39.95 -22.11 -24.52
C SER A 223 40.81 -23.39 -24.40
N PRO A 224 41.67 -23.75 -25.39
CA PRO A 224 42.24 -25.10 -25.52
C PRO A 224 43.37 -25.46 -24.52
N ASN A 225 43.60 -24.65 -23.48
CA ASN A 225 44.75 -24.82 -22.59
C ASN A 225 44.46 -25.65 -21.33
N PHE A 226 43.24 -26.20 -21.18
CA PHE A 226 42.84 -27.01 -20.01
C PHE A 226 43.14 -28.50 -20.16
N GLU A 227 44.33 -28.87 -20.67
CA GLU A 227 44.85 -30.23 -20.51
C GLU A 227 45.62 -30.32 -19.18
N GLY A 228 44.91 -30.59 -18.08
CA GLY A 228 45.56 -31.06 -16.84
C GLY A 228 45.08 -30.53 -15.49
N GLU A 229 44.03 -29.72 -15.39
CA GLU A 229 43.58 -29.17 -14.11
C GLU A 229 42.48 -30.01 -13.44
N ASP A 230 42.55 -30.07 -12.10
CA ASP A 230 41.64 -30.82 -11.23
C ASP A 230 40.17 -30.35 -11.41
N PRO A 231 39.17 -31.26 -11.54
CA PRO A 231 37.77 -30.90 -11.75
C PRO A 231 37.18 -29.93 -10.71
N SER A 232 37.70 -29.97 -9.49
CA SER A 232 37.24 -29.11 -8.38
C SER A 232 37.69 -27.65 -8.48
N ILE A 233 38.76 -27.36 -9.24
CA ILE A 233 39.25 -25.99 -9.48
C ILE A 233 38.37 -25.34 -10.55
N LEU A 234 38.02 -26.09 -11.60
CA LEU A 234 37.13 -25.65 -12.66
C LEU A 234 35.72 -25.30 -12.14
N GLU A 235 35.18 -26.09 -11.20
CA GLU A 235 33.90 -25.79 -10.55
C GLU A 235 33.94 -24.51 -9.71
N LYS A 236 35.05 -24.25 -9.00
CA LYS A 236 35.22 -23.02 -8.21
C LYS A 236 35.37 -21.80 -9.09
N ASP A 237 36.13 -21.89 -10.18
CA ASP A 237 36.26 -20.78 -11.13
C ASP A 237 34.94 -20.52 -11.85
N LEU A 238 34.20 -21.55 -12.26
CA LEU A 238 32.85 -21.38 -12.81
C LEU A 238 31.89 -20.72 -11.79
N GLN A 239 31.93 -21.14 -10.53
CA GLN A 239 31.12 -20.52 -9.46
C GLN A 239 31.51 -19.06 -9.23
N ASN A 240 32.81 -18.75 -9.23
CA ASN A 240 33.30 -17.38 -9.09
C ASN A 240 32.90 -16.52 -10.29
N THR A 241 32.98 -17.03 -11.51
CA THR A 241 32.55 -16.34 -12.73
C THR A 241 31.04 -16.14 -12.77
N LEU A 242 30.24 -17.13 -12.35
CA LEU A 242 28.79 -16.99 -12.22
C LEU A 242 28.41 -15.97 -11.13
N PHE A 243 29.12 -15.95 -10.01
CA PHE A 243 28.93 -14.98 -8.93
C PHE A 243 29.31 -13.56 -9.39
N GLN A 244 30.44 -13.42 -10.10
CA GLN A 244 30.85 -12.14 -10.69
C GLN A 244 29.87 -11.66 -11.77
N ALA A 245 29.33 -12.58 -12.58
CA ALA A 245 28.30 -12.30 -13.56
C ALA A 245 26.98 -11.83 -12.91
N GLN A 246 26.59 -12.40 -11.77
CA GLN A 246 25.45 -11.91 -10.97
C GLN A 246 25.66 -10.47 -10.49
N THR A 247 26.87 -10.11 -10.06
CA THR A 247 27.18 -8.71 -9.69
C THR A 247 27.24 -7.74 -10.89
N GLN A 248 27.48 -8.23 -12.11
CA GLN A 248 27.53 -7.41 -13.33
C GLN A 248 26.16 -7.21 -13.99
N LEU A 249 25.14 -7.98 -13.60
CA LEU A 249 23.73 -7.74 -13.94
C LEU A 249 23.22 -6.51 -13.18
N HIS A 250 23.69 -5.32 -13.58
CA HIS A 250 23.14 -4.08 -13.07
C HIS A 250 21.64 -4.00 -13.42
N SER A 251 20.83 -3.96 -12.35
CA SER A 251 19.36 -3.89 -12.25
C SER A 251 18.64 -5.24 -12.22
N PRO A 252 18.47 -5.86 -11.03
CA PRO A 252 17.60 -7.02 -10.84
C PRO A 252 16.13 -6.58 -10.83
N SER A 253 15.69 -5.83 -11.84
CA SER A 253 14.34 -5.24 -11.90
C SER A 253 13.26 -6.33 -11.98
N LEU A 254 13.48 -7.38 -12.77
CA LEU A 254 12.55 -8.52 -12.80
C LEU A 254 12.57 -9.31 -11.48
N GLN A 255 13.72 -9.44 -10.84
CA GLN A 255 13.78 -10.12 -9.54
C GLN A 255 13.09 -9.29 -8.45
N ALA A 256 13.28 -7.97 -8.43
CA ALA A 256 12.56 -7.06 -7.54
C ALA A 256 11.04 -7.15 -7.75
N LEU A 257 10.60 -7.26 -9.02
CA LEU A 257 9.19 -7.49 -9.37
C LEU A 257 8.68 -8.83 -8.82
N ARG A 258 9.37 -9.93 -9.11
CA ARG A 258 9.00 -11.28 -8.63
C ARG A 258 8.95 -11.34 -7.10
N ASN A 259 9.97 -10.82 -6.42
CA ASN A 259 10.04 -10.80 -4.97
C ASN A 259 8.90 -9.98 -4.36
N SER A 260 8.62 -8.79 -4.90
CA SER A 260 7.55 -7.92 -4.41
C SER A 260 6.17 -8.55 -4.62
N LEU A 261 5.93 -9.12 -5.80
CA LEU A 261 4.68 -9.83 -6.10
C LEU A 261 4.49 -11.05 -5.19
N ASN A 262 5.52 -11.88 -5.02
CA ASN A 262 5.45 -13.05 -4.17
C ASN A 262 5.25 -12.69 -2.69
N LYS A 263 5.84 -11.59 -2.22
CA LYS A 263 5.64 -11.13 -0.85
C LYS A 263 4.21 -10.65 -0.58
N ILE A 264 3.55 -10.08 -1.58
CA ILE A 264 2.17 -9.57 -1.46
C ILE A 264 1.13 -10.65 -1.75
N PHE A 265 1.37 -11.49 -2.75
CA PHE A 265 0.56 -12.63 -3.14
C PHE A 265 1.45 -13.88 -3.22
N PRO A 266 1.62 -14.63 -2.12
CA PRO A 266 2.46 -15.83 -2.08
C PRO A 266 2.04 -16.90 -3.08
N GLU A 267 0.78 -16.90 -3.51
CA GLU A 267 0.29 -17.81 -4.53
C GLU A 267 0.87 -17.51 -5.92
N LEU A 268 1.43 -16.31 -6.14
CA LEU A 268 2.13 -15.90 -7.35
C LEU A 268 3.63 -16.12 -7.17
N SER A 269 4.17 -17.12 -7.87
CA SER A 269 5.58 -17.52 -7.76
C SER A 269 6.46 -17.00 -8.88
N ASP A 270 5.91 -16.74 -10.07
CA ASP A 270 6.68 -16.24 -11.20
C ASP A 270 5.86 -15.40 -12.17
N ILE A 271 6.56 -14.52 -12.91
CA ILE A 271 6.05 -13.68 -13.98
C ILE A 271 7.15 -13.50 -15.04
N TYR A 272 6.83 -13.74 -16.31
CA TYR A 272 7.79 -13.62 -17.41
C TYR A 272 7.12 -13.46 -18.77
N LEU A 273 7.87 -12.99 -19.77
CA LEU A 273 7.41 -12.91 -21.14
C LEU A 273 7.76 -14.20 -21.89
N GLU A 274 6.76 -14.83 -22.47
CA GLU A 274 6.91 -15.93 -23.42
C GLU A 274 6.86 -15.37 -24.84
N TYR A 275 7.82 -15.72 -25.70
CA TYR A 275 7.97 -15.16 -27.05
C TYR A 275 7.46 -16.11 -28.14
N HIS A 276 7.52 -17.42 -27.88
CA HIS A 276 7.11 -18.46 -28.81
C HIS A 276 6.04 -19.34 -28.17
N PRO A 277 4.94 -19.69 -28.89
CA PRO A 277 4.66 -19.38 -30.29
C PRO A 277 4.16 -17.95 -30.55
N LYS A 278 3.77 -17.21 -29.51
CA LYS A 278 3.32 -15.81 -29.59
C LYS A 278 3.80 -15.05 -28.36
N LEU A 279 4.02 -13.74 -28.52
CA LEU A 279 4.39 -12.87 -27.39
C LEU A 279 3.23 -12.73 -26.40
N GLN A 280 3.41 -13.21 -25.18
CA GLN A 280 2.42 -13.08 -24.10
C GLN A 280 3.10 -13.01 -22.72
N LEU A 281 2.43 -12.33 -21.79
CA LEU A 281 2.81 -12.33 -20.38
C LEU A 281 2.28 -13.59 -19.71
N MET A 282 3.18 -14.38 -19.13
CA MET A 282 2.89 -15.60 -18.41
C MET A 282 3.09 -15.38 -16.92
N VAL A 283 2.29 -16.08 -16.13
CA VAL A 283 2.34 -16.05 -14.66
C VAL A 283 2.24 -17.47 -14.14
N THR A 284 2.96 -17.76 -13.06
CA THR A 284 2.77 -18.99 -12.30
C THR A 284 1.97 -18.64 -11.05
N TYR A 285 0.71 -19.06 -11.03
CA TYR A 285 -0.24 -18.80 -9.95
C TYR A 285 -0.79 -20.14 -9.44
N GLN A 286 -0.72 -20.37 -8.12
CA GLN A 286 -1.13 -21.64 -7.49
C GLN A 286 -0.50 -22.87 -8.16
N ASN A 287 0.80 -22.81 -8.44
CA ASN A 287 1.58 -23.84 -9.16
C ASN A 287 1.09 -24.15 -10.59
N GLN A 288 0.25 -23.30 -11.18
CA GLN A 288 -0.18 -23.42 -12.56
C GLN A 288 0.36 -22.24 -13.38
N THR A 289 1.04 -22.56 -14.48
CA THR A 289 1.51 -21.57 -15.42
C THR A 289 0.42 -21.26 -16.43
N VAL A 290 -0.10 -20.03 -16.37
CA VAL A 290 -1.20 -19.56 -17.22
C VAL A 290 -0.84 -18.21 -17.86
N PRO A 291 -1.42 -17.87 -19.02
CA PRO A 291 -1.35 -16.51 -19.54
C PRO A 291 -1.98 -15.53 -18.55
N TYR A 292 -1.34 -14.38 -18.33
CA TYR A 292 -1.81 -13.32 -17.43
C TYR A 292 -3.28 -12.93 -17.68
N LEU A 293 -3.71 -12.93 -18.95
CA LEU A 293 -5.08 -12.59 -19.33
C LEU A 293 -6.14 -13.51 -18.71
N GLN A 294 -5.78 -14.75 -18.37
CA GLN A 294 -6.66 -15.75 -17.76
C GLN A 294 -6.84 -15.57 -16.25
N LEU A 295 -6.03 -14.70 -15.61
CA LEU A 295 -6.22 -14.36 -14.20
C LEU A 295 -7.53 -13.58 -13.96
N SER A 296 -8.00 -13.63 -12.71
CA SER A 296 -9.10 -12.81 -12.24
C SER A 296 -8.80 -11.31 -12.42
N ASN A 297 -9.85 -10.49 -12.56
CA ASN A 297 -9.66 -9.05 -12.73
C ASN A 297 -8.94 -8.40 -11.54
N THR A 298 -9.25 -8.85 -10.33
CA THR A 298 -8.58 -8.44 -9.08
C THR A 298 -7.08 -8.68 -9.18
N LEU A 299 -6.65 -9.93 -9.47
CA LEU A 299 -5.22 -10.26 -9.54
C LEU A 299 -4.51 -9.49 -10.65
N LYS A 300 -5.13 -9.33 -11.83
CA LYS A 300 -4.57 -8.51 -12.90
C LYS A 300 -4.31 -7.08 -12.44
N ASN A 301 -5.30 -6.43 -11.85
CA ASN A 301 -5.14 -5.06 -11.36
C ASN A 301 -4.08 -4.94 -10.27
N TRP A 302 -4.00 -5.91 -9.35
CA TRP A 302 -3.00 -5.91 -8.29
C TRP A 302 -1.58 -6.15 -8.80
N ILE A 303 -1.38 -7.11 -9.70
CA ILE A 303 -0.08 -7.36 -10.34
C ILE A 303 0.39 -6.10 -11.07
N ALA A 304 -0.53 -5.43 -11.78
CA ALA A 304 -0.20 -4.22 -12.52
C ALA A 304 0.09 -3.02 -11.60
N LEU A 305 -0.63 -2.88 -10.48
CA LEU A 305 -0.37 -1.86 -9.46
C LEU A 305 1.00 -2.07 -8.81
N ILE A 306 1.28 -3.28 -8.33
CA ILE A 306 2.57 -3.64 -7.71
C ILE A 306 3.69 -3.46 -8.73
N GLY A 307 3.46 -3.91 -9.96
CA GLY A 307 4.39 -3.74 -11.07
C GLY A 307 4.72 -2.27 -11.37
N ASP A 308 3.72 -1.38 -11.33
CA ASP A 308 3.97 0.06 -11.51
C ASP A 308 4.73 0.67 -10.32
N ILE A 309 4.49 0.21 -9.08
CA ILE A 309 5.28 0.62 -7.91
C ILE A 309 6.75 0.22 -8.10
N VAL A 310 7.00 -1.07 -8.39
CA VAL A 310 8.35 -1.61 -8.63
C VAL A 310 9.04 -0.84 -9.75
N ARG A 311 8.35 -0.61 -10.88
CA ARG A 311 8.85 0.21 -11.98
C ARG A 311 9.33 1.57 -11.49
N ARG A 312 8.49 2.30 -10.74
CA ARG A 312 8.84 3.64 -10.24
C ARG A 312 10.08 3.58 -9.35
N LEU A 313 10.15 2.61 -8.44
CA LEU A 313 11.31 2.46 -7.54
C LEU A 313 12.60 2.14 -8.30
N CYS A 314 12.56 1.24 -9.29
CA CYS A 314 13.72 0.94 -10.13
C CYS A 314 14.19 2.18 -10.93
N LEU A 315 13.27 2.95 -11.50
CA LEU A 315 13.58 4.15 -12.29
C LEU A 315 14.14 5.31 -11.44
N LEU A 316 13.73 5.39 -10.17
CA LEU A 316 14.17 6.42 -9.22
C LEU A 316 15.45 6.04 -8.48
N ASN A 317 15.81 4.75 -8.47
CA ASN A 317 16.99 4.21 -7.80
C ASN A 317 17.80 3.32 -8.77
N PRO A 318 18.27 3.84 -9.92
CA PRO A 318 18.83 3.03 -11.00
C PRO A 318 20.14 2.32 -10.63
N ALA A 319 20.87 2.82 -9.61
CA ALA A 319 22.12 2.24 -9.13
C ALA A 319 21.94 1.31 -7.90
N SER A 320 20.72 1.23 -7.34
CA SER A 320 20.44 0.34 -6.19
C SER A 320 20.29 -1.11 -6.65
N LEU A 321 20.81 -2.03 -5.85
CA LEU A 321 20.59 -3.47 -6.01
C LEU A 321 19.24 -3.92 -5.41
N PHE A 322 18.70 -3.14 -4.47
CA PHE A 322 17.47 -3.46 -3.75
C PHE A 322 16.48 -2.28 -3.78
N PRO A 323 16.08 -1.79 -4.98
CA PRO A 323 15.30 -0.55 -5.11
C PRO A 323 13.97 -0.59 -4.36
N CYS A 324 13.35 -1.76 -4.21
CA CYS A 324 12.09 -1.92 -3.46
C CYS A 324 12.29 -1.88 -1.93
N LEU A 325 13.46 -2.28 -1.43
CA LEU A 325 13.76 -2.31 0.00
C LEU A 325 14.40 -1.00 0.49
N GLU A 326 15.12 -0.29 -0.38
CA GLU A 326 15.87 0.92 -0.04
C GLU A 326 15.17 2.20 -0.50
N GLY A 327 14.39 2.14 -1.58
CA GLY A 327 13.73 3.30 -2.16
C GLY A 327 12.69 3.91 -1.21
N ASP A 328 12.83 5.21 -0.94
CA ASP A 328 11.94 5.96 -0.06
C ASP A 328 10.85 6.73 -0.84
N GLY A 329 9.84 7.25 -0.12
CA GLY A 329 8.76 8.00 -0.75
C GLY A 329 7.41 7.88 -0.07
N ILE A 330 6.37 8.33 -0.78
CA ILE A 330 4.98 8.39 -0.37
C ILE A 330 4.12 7.66 -1.42
N LEU A 331 3.40 6.64 -0.96
CA LEU A 331 2.45 5.85 -1.74
C LEU A 331 1.03 6.13 -1.27
N LEU A 332 0.19 6.59 -2.18
CA LEU A 332 -1.21 6.91 -1.94
C LEU A 332 -2.10 5.88 -2.66
N ILE A 333 -2.94 5.15 -1.93
CA ILE A 333 -3.89 4.19 -2.51
C ILE A 333 -5.31 4.51 -2.02
N ASP A 334 -6.19 4.86 -2.94
CA ASP A 334 -7.61 5.11 -2.64
C ASP A 334 -8.42 3.81 -2.76
N ASP A 335 -9.32 3.58 -1.80
CA ASP A 335 -10.13 2.38 -1.59
C ASP A 335 -9.30 1.10 -1.83
N ILE A 336 -8.32 0.88 -0.95
CA ILE A 336 -7.34 -0.19 -1.09
C ILE A 336 -7.98 -1.59 -1.05
N ASP A 337 -9.10 -1.71 -0.35
CA ASP A 337 -9.94 -2.90 -0.20
C ASP A 337 -10.79 -3.22 -1.44
N THR A 338 -10.80 -2.36 -2.47
CA THR A 338 -11.61 -2.57 -3.66
C THR A 338 -11.29 -3.91 -4.35
N HIS A 339 -12.31 -4.76 -4.49
CA HIS A 339 -12.26 -6.09 -5.11
C HIS A 339 -11.35 -7.13 -4.43
N LEU A 340 -10.82 -6.84 -3.24
CA LEU A 340 -10.17 -7.85 -2.39
C LEU A 340 -11.23 -8.71 -1.69
N ASP A 341 -10.90 -9.98 -1.45
CA ASP A 341 -11.65 -10.83 -0.52
C ASP A 341 -11.31 -10.46 0.94
N GLN A 342 -11.78 -11.26 1.90
CA GLN A 342 -11.55 -11.01 3.32
C GLN A 342 -10.09 -11.23 3.69
N ASP A 343 -9.58 -12.43 3.41
CA ASP A 343 -8.23 -12.86 3.75
C ASP A 343 -7.16 -11.91 3.22
N HIS A 344 -7.29 -11.44 1.97
CA HIS A 344 -6.33 -10.47 1.43
C HIS A 344 -6.49 -9.08 2.03
N ALA A 345 -7.71 -8.62 2.32
CA ALA A 345 -7.93 -7.30 2.93
C ALA A 345 -7.29 -7.20 4.32
N GLU A 346 -7.29 -8.27 5.10
CA GLU A 346 -6.70 -8.31 6.44
C GLU A 346 -5.17 -8.10 6.42
N VAL A 347 -4.48 -8.63 5.40
CA VAL A 347 -3.01 -8.68 5.36
C VAL A 347 -2.36 -7.74 4.35
N ILE A 348 -3.13 -7.10 3.46
CA ILE A 348 -2.58 -6.37 2.31
C ILE A 348 -1.64 -5.22 2.71
N LEU A 349 -1.98 -4.47 3.75
CA LEU A 349 -1.20 -3.32 4.20
C LEU A 349 0.17 -3.75 4.75
N ASP A 350 0.20 -4.80 5.57
CA ASP A 350 1.45 -5.34 6.09
C ASP A 350 2.31 -5.90 4.98
N ARG A 351 1.73 -6.67 4.06
CA ARG A 351 2.49 -7.24 2.95
C ARG A 351 3.05 -6.15 2.03
N LEU A 352 2.29 -5.08 1.78
CA LEU A 352 2.80 -3.90 1.04
C LEU A 352 3.98 -3.25 1.79
N HIS A 353 3.87 -3.03 3.09
CA HIS A 353 4.97 -2.45 3.86
C HIS A 353 6.17 -3.39 3.93
N GLN A 354 5.97 -4.70 4.04
CA GLN A 354 7.06 -5.66 4.01
C GLN A 354 7.76 -5.70 2.63
N ALA A 355 7.04 -5.45 1.54
CA ALA A 355 7.61 -5.36 0.19
C ALA A 355 8.31 -4.01 -0.06
N PHE A 356 7.79 -2.93 0.54
CA PHE A 356 8.27 -1.56 0.37
C PHE A 356 8.51 -0.86 1.73
N PRO A 357 9.49 -1.32 2.53
CA PRO A 357 9.65 -0.91 3.92
C PRO A 357 9.98 0.58 4.12
N GLN A 358 10.67 1.20 3.16
CA GLN A 358 11.03 2.62 3.23
C GLN A 358 9.95 3.56 2.68
N ILE A 359 8.83 3.03 2.17
CA ILE A 359 7.72 3.82 1.65
C ILE A 359 6.71 4.15 2.77
N GLN A 360 6.29 5.41 2.85
CA GLN A 360 5.13 5.78 3.65
C GLN A 360 3.87 5.47 2.86
N ILE A 361 3.00 4.63 3.41
CA ILE A 361 1.76 4.21 2.77
C ILE A 361 0.62 4.98 3.40
N ILE A 362 -0.14 5.71 2.60
CA ILE A 362 -1.38 6.36 3.02
C ILE A 362 -2.50 5.75 2.19
N ALA A 363 -3.33 4.95 2.85
CA ALA A 363 -4.43 4.23 2.22
C ALA A 363 -5.78 4.72 2.74
N THR A 364 -6.80 4.64 1.91
CA THR A 364 -8.20 4.78 2.34
C THR A 364 -8.92 3.45 2.20
N GLY A 365 -9.96 3.24 3.01
CA GLY A 365 -10.80 2.05 2.94
C GLY A 365 -12.11 2.22 3.70
N ASN A 366 -12.97 1.20 3.63
CA ASN A 366 -14.22 1.17 4.38
C ASN A 366 -14.46 -0.14 5.13
N ARG A 367 -13.63 -1.16 4.89
CA ARG A 367 -13.75 -2.49 5.49
C ARG A 367 -13.03 -2.63 6.83
N PRO A 368 -13.69 -3.13 7.90
CA PRO A 368 -13.08 -3.33 9.20
C PRO A 368 -11.90 -4.31 9.17
N GLU A 369 -11.87 -5.23 8.20
CA GLU A 369 -10.78 -6.18 7.97
C GLU A 369 -9.41 -5.50 7.83
N LEU A 370 -9.37 -4.28 7.24
CA LEU A 370 -8.14 -3.50 7.11
C LEU A 370 -7.55 -3.06 8.47
N MET A 371 -8.31 -3.18 9.55
CA MET A 371 -7.92 -2.78 10.90
C MET A 371 -7.38 -3.93 11.74
N GLU A 372 -7.33 -5.17 11.25
CA GLU A 372 -6.89 -6.33 12.05
C GLU A 372 -5.50 -6.09 12.69
N ASN A 373 -4.59 -5.48 11.92
CA ASN A 373 -3.23 -5.11 12.37
C ASN A 373 -3.08 -3.62 12.73
N ALA A 374 -4.15 -2.97 13.21
CA ALA A 374 -4.20 -1.54 13.55
C ALA A 374 -3.15 -1.09 14.59
N ALA A 375 -2.55 -2.00 15.36
CA ALA A 375 -1.46 -1.67 16.28
C ALA A 375 -0.24 -1.08 15.56
N HIS A 376 0.07 -1.58 14.36
CA HIS A 376 1.21 -1.16 13.55
C HIS A 376 0.91 0.07 12.66
N PHE A 377 -0.37 0.46 12.55
CA PHE A 377 -0.82 1.52 11.66
C PHE A 377 -1.30 2.74 12.44
N GLN A 378 -1.27 3.89 11.78
CA GLN A 378 -2.02 5.04 12.22
C GLN A 378 -3.42 4.96 11.61
N CYS A 379 -4.41 4.56 12.40
CA CYS A 379 -5.79 4.45 11.96
C CYS A 379 -6.54 5.77 12.22
N LEU A 380 -7.11 6.36 11.18
CA LEU A 380 -7.87 7.60 11.22
C LEU A 380 -9.30 7.33 10.78
N LYS A 381 -10.29 7.72 11.58
CA LYS A 381 -11.70 7.70 11.21
C LYS A 381 -12.11 9.07 10.68
N LEU A 382 -12.67 9.09 9.48
CA LEU A 382 -13.30 10.25 8.87
C LEU A 382 -14.80 10.17 9.08
N GLU A 383 -15.32 10.98 10.00
CA GLU A 383 -16.74 11.04 10.32
C GLU A 383 -17.15 12.50 10.52
N ASN A 384 -18.33 12.89 10.02
CA ASN A 384 -18.84 14.27 10.15
C ASN A 384 -17.86 15.35 9.69
N LYS A 385 -17.08 15.05 8.64
CA LYS A 385 -16.07 15.96 8.04
C LYS A 385 -14.90 16.29 8.97
N MET A 386 -14.73 15.51 10.04
CA MET A 386 -13.66 15.61 11.03
C MET A 386 -12.86 14.31 11.01
N ILE A 387 -11.58 14.40 11.33
CA ILE A 387 -10.72 13.23 11.50
C ILE A 387 -10.43 13.00 12.97
N GLN A 388 -10.59 11.75 13.39
CA GLN A 388 -10.26 11.29 14.73
C GLN A 388 -9.35 10.08 14.62
N GLU A 389 -8.31 10.02 15.43
CA GLU A 389 -7.46 8.85 15.49
C GLU A 389 -8.17 7.72 16.26
N ILE A 390 -8.24 6.54 15.65
CA ILE A 390 -8.70 5.33 16.30
C ILE A 390 -7.50 4.74 17.02
N LYS A 391 -7.50 4.81 18.35
CA LYS A 391 -6.57 4.01 19.14
C LYS A 391 -7.17 2.60 19.25
N PRO A 392 -6.49 1.54 18.77
CA PRO A 392 -6.96 0.19 19.02
C PRO A 392 -7.12 0.03 20.53
N PRO A 393 -8.30 -0.39 21.03
CA PRO A 393 -8.46 -0.60 22.46
C PRO A 393 -7.51 -1.73 22.88
N ALA A 394 -6.86 -1.62 24.05
CA ALA A 394 -5.94 -2.64 24.57
C ALA A 394 -6.55 -4.06 24.64
N SER A 395 -7.89 -4.16 24.58
CA SER A 395 -8.61 -5.42 24.47
C SER A 395 -8.52 -6.08 23.09
N TRP A 396 -8.24 -5.37 22.00
CA TRP A 396 -8.08 -5.99 20.67
C TRP A 396 -6.86 -6.91 20.60
N GLU A 397 -5.72 -6.52 21.18
CA GLU A 397 -4.57 -7.42 21.32
C GLU A 397 -4.93 -8.67 22.14
N HIS A 398 -5.75 -8.50 23.20
CA HIS A 398 -6.23 -9.60 24.02
C HIS A 398 -7.20 -10.51 23.24
N TYR A 399 -8.18 -9.95 22.52
CA TYR A 399 -9.12 -10.71 21.69
C TYR A 399 -8.40 -11.41 20.53
N HIS A 400 -7.44 -10.77 19.88
CA HIS A 400 -6.63 -11.36 18.81
C HIS A 400 -5.77 -12.51 19.36
N SER A 401 -5.15 -12.35 20.54
CA SER A 401 -4.44 -13.45 21.21
C SER A 401 -5.35 -14.63 21.57
N ILE A 402 -6.60 -14.35 21.97
CA ILE A 402 -7.61 -15.37 22.25
C ILE A 402 -8.08 -16.06 20.96
N TYR A 403 -8.30 -15.29 19.88
CA TYR A 403 -8.70 -15.80 18.56
C TYR A 403 -7.60 -16.66 17.92
N GLU A 404 -6.34 -16.21 17.93
CA GLU A 404 -5.20 -17.00 17.47
C GLU A 404 -5.04 -18.28 18.30
N HIS A 405 -5.19 -18.21 19.63
CA HIS A 405 -5.17 -19.40 20.47
C HIS A 405 -6.30 -20.39 20.12
N LEU A 406 -7.48 -19.88 19.77
CA LEU A 406 -8.63 -20.67 19.34
C LEU A 406 -8.42 -21.31 17.97
N LEU A 407 -7.82 -20.58 17.01
CA LEU A 407 -7.48 -21.06 15.67
C LEU A 407 -6.34 -22.09 15.70
N GLN A 408 -5.30 -21.85 16.51
CA GLN A 408 -4.20 -22.81 16.72
C GLN A 408 -4.68 -24.06 17.48
N GLY A 409 -5.68 -23.93 18.34
CA GLY A 409 -6.32 -25.05 19.05
C GLY A 409 -7.13 -26.00 18.15
N GLN A 410 -7.47 -25.60 16.91
CA GLN A 410 -8.22 -26.42 15.96
C GLN A 410 -7.36 -27.15 14.92
N ALA A 411 -6.04 -26.89 14.87
CA ALA A 411 -5.12 -27.53 13.92
C ALA A 411 -4.61 -28.92 14.37
N ALA A 412 -5.04 -29.42 15.53
CA ALA A 412 -4.65 -30.71 16.08
C ALA A 412 -5.86 -31.59 16.38
N VAL A 413 -6.61 -32.01 15.35
CA VAL A 413 -7.56 -33.12 15.48
C VAL A 413 -7.52 -34.00 14.22
N GLU A 414 -6.51 -34.87 14.14
CA GLU A 414 -6.67 -36.17 13.48
C GLU A 414 -7.27 -37.15 14.51
N ALA A 415 -8.39 -37.76 14.11
CA ALA A 415 -9.02 -39.00 14.57
C ALA A 415 -9.17 -39.28 16.09
N ASP A 416 -10.43 -39.54 16.46
CA ASP A 416 -10.92 -40.13 17.71
C ASP A 416 -10.79 -39.30 19.00
N VAL A 417 -11.86 -38.57 19.36
CA VAL A 417 -12.79 -38.92 20.46
C VAL A 417 -13.97 -37.94 20.35
N VAL A 418 -15.18 -38.45 20.21
CA VAL A 418 -16.41 -37.67 20.39
C VAL A 418 -16.50 -37.25 21.86
N LEU A 419 -16.10 -36.01 22.16
CA LEU A 419 -16.34 -35.39 23.45
C LEU A 419 -17.77 -34.85 23.46
N THR A 420 -18.67 -35.60 24.10
CA THR A 420 -19.96 -35.11 24.58
C THR A 420 -19.74 -33.93 25.53
N PRO A 421 -20.59 -32.88 25.50
CA PRO A 421 -20.44 -31.75 26.41
C PRO A 421 -20.78 -32.17 27.84
N GLU A 422 -19.75 -32.40 28.65
CA GLU A 422 -19.88 -32.48 30.11
C GLU A 422 -20.07 -31.06 30.67
N ASN A 423 -21.29 -30.79 31.19
CA ASN A 423 -21.64 -29.88 32.30
C ASN A 423 -22.94 -29.08 32.09
N GLN A 424 -24.07 -29.78 31.90
CA GLN A 424 -25.41 -29.25 32.24
C GLN A 424 -26.33 -30.29 32.91
N ALA A 425 -25.85 -31.51 33.22
CA ALA A 425 -26.68 -32.55 33.82
C ALA A 425 -26.87 -32.42 35.34
N SER A 426 -25.91 -31.81 36.07
CA SER A 426 -25.97 -31.75 37.54
C SER A 426 -27.14 -30.89 38.06
N ASN A 427 -27.47 -29.78 37.38
CA ASN A 427 -28.55 -28.90 37.82
C ASN A 427 -29.93 -29.55 37.67
N ALA A 428 -30.15 -30.37 36.63
CA ALA A 428 -31.47 -30.98 36.40
C ALA A 428 -31.77 -32.10 37.41
N GLU A 429 -30.77 -32.91 37.77
CA GLU A 429 -30.92 -33.98 38.76
C GLU A 429 -31.04 -33.43 40.19
N GLU A 430 -30.34 -32.35 40.53
CA GLU A 430 -30.49 -31.65 41.82
C GLU A 430 -31.88 -31.02 41.97
N ILE A 431 -32.38 -30.37 40.92
CA ILE A 431 -33.75 -29.82 40.90
C ILE A 431 -34.78 -30.95 41.05
N PHE A 432 -34.57 -32.09 40.38
CA PHE A 432 -35.48 -33.24 40.49
C PHE A 432 -35.50 -33.85 41.89
N GLN A 433 -34.35 -33.97 42.55
CA GLN A 433 -34.29 -34.43 43.95
C GLN A 433 -34.95 -33.45 44.92
N GLN A 434 -34.81 -32.13 44.70
CA GLN A 434 -35.49 -31.12 45.51
C GLN A 434 -37.02 -31.21 45.36
N ILE A 435 -37.52 -31.47 44.15
CA ILE A 435 -38.97 -31.68 43.90
C ILE A 435 -39.49 -32.95 44.60
N GLN A 436 -38.68 -34.02 44.66
CA GLN A 436 -39.05 -35.26 45.36
C GLN A 436 -39.13 -35.11 46.88
N GLN A 437 -38.44 -34.14 47.47
CA GLN A 437 -38.45 -33.89 48.93
C GLN A 437 -39.54 -32.90 49.39
N MET A 438 -40.33 -32.35 48.46
CA MET A 438 -41.41 -31.41 48.77
C MET A 438 -42.67 -32.11 49.29
N ASP A 439 -43.36 -31.49 50.24
CA ASP A 439 -44.66 -31.94 50.73
C ASP A 439 -45.75 -31.79 49.65
N ILE A 440 -46.85 -32.54 49.78
CA ILE A 440 -47.94 -32.59 48.78
C ILE A 440 -48.56 -31.20 48.50
N GLU A 441 -48.64 -30.31 49.52
CA GLU A 441 -49.08 -28.92 49.32
C GLU A 441 -48.08 -28.08 48.52
N GLN A 442 -46.78 -28.30 48.71
CA GLN A 442 -45.72 -27.57 48.00
C GLN A 442 -45.62 -28.01 46.53
N GLN A 443 -45.78 -29.31 46.26
CA GLN A 443 -45.86 -29.82 44.89
C GLN A 443 -47.10 -29.29 44.15
N ALA A 444 -48.22 -29.11 44.84
CA ALA A 444 -49.43 -28.53 44.26
C ALA A 444 -49.26 -27.04 43.91
N GLU A 445 -48.57 -26.26 44.75
CA GLU A 445 -48.28 -24.85 44.45
C GLU A 445 -47.23 -24.69 43.34
N LEU A 446 -46.21 -25.57 43.28
CA LEU A 446 -45.26 -25.61 42.16
C LEU A 446 -45.96 -25.93 40.83
N LEU A 447 -46.86 -26.91 40.82
CA LEU A 447 -47.70 -27.24 39.67
C LEU A 447 -48.63 -26.10 39.26
N ARG A 448 -49.13 -25.32 40.24
CA ARG A 448 -49.94 -24.14 39.97
C ARG A 448 -49.08 -23.06 39.32
N LEU A 449 -47.92 -22.73 39.89
CA LEU A 449 -46.98 -21.73 39.37
C LEU A 449 -46.49 -22.06 37.95
N LEU A 450 -46.16 -23.33 37.68
CA LEU A 450 -45.79 -23.82 36.35
C LEU A 450 -46.94 -23.70 35.33
N LYS A 451 -48.20 -23.87 35.78
CA LYS A 451 -49.39 -23.72 34.92
C LYS A 451 -49.80 -22.26 34.70
N THR A 452 -49.49 -21.35 35.62
CA THR A 452 -49.74 -19.90 35.46
C THR A 452 -48.59 -19.12 34.82
N GLY A 453 -47.44 -19.77 34.61
CA GLY A 453 -46.19 -19.13 34.23
C GLY A 453 -45.90 -19.05 32.73
N ASP A 454 -46.91 -18.85 31.87
CA ASP A 454 -46.70 -18.68 30.42
C ASP A 454 -47.64 -17.64 29.78
N ASP A 455 -47.99 -16.56 30.51
CA ASP A 455 -48.86 -15.50 29.96
C ASP A 455 -48.66 -14.10 30.58
N GLN A 456 -47.40 -13.71 30.85
CA GLN A 456 -47.08 -12.29 31.15
C GLN A 456 -45.81 -11.79 30.46
N THR A 457 -45.71 -11.95 29.14
CA THR A 457 -44.86 -11.07 28.32
C THR A 457 -45.45 -10.81 26.93
N ALA A 458 -46.12 -9.64 26.83
CA ALA A 458 -46.45 -8.83 25.64
C ALA A 458 -47.76 -9.13 24.87
N PRO A 459 -48.37 -8.15 24.16
CA PRO A 459 -48.39 -6.68 24.27
C PRO A 459 -49.85 -6.11 24.30
N HIS A 460 -50.08 -4.82 24.62
CA HIS A 460 -51.07 -3.94 23.93
C HIS A 460 -51.22 -2.54 24.57
N SER A 461 -50.87 -1.52 23.78
CA SER A 461 -51.52 -0.21 23.55
C SER A 461 -52.29 0.54 24.67
N LEU A 462 -51.81 1.76 24.97
CA LEU A 462 -52.50 3.07 25.13
C LEU A 462 -54.03 3.10 25.26
N PRO A 463 -54.61 3.99 26.12
CA PRO A 463 -54.89 5.36 25.63
C PRO A 463 -54.84 6.51 26.65
N LEU A 464 -54.90 7.71 26.05
CA LEU A 464 -55.05 9.06 26.60
C LEU A 464 -55.98 9.21 27.81
N LYS A 465 -55.57 10.10 28.72
CA LYS A 465 -56.39 11.20 29.22
C LYS A 465 -55.53 12.44 29.43
#